data_AF-A0AAP0G342-F1
#
_entry.id   AF-A0AAP0G342-F1
#
_cell.length_a   1.000
_cell.length_b   1.000
_cell.length_c   1.000
_cell.angle_alpha   90.00
_cell.angle_beta   90.00
_cell.angle_gamma   90.00
#
_symmetry.space_group_name_H-M   'P 1'
#
loop_
_entity.id
_entity.type
_entity.pdbx_description
1 polymer ?
#
loop_
_entity_poly.entity_id
_entity_poly.type
_entity_poly.pdbx_seq_one_letter_code
_entity_poly.pdbx_strand_id
1 'polypeptide(L)'
;MESSKSYSASSPCLFFLLIFSLVVVVAAAGKSRVSIPDDLSDVVDDEEDEEWKKWGQMRTRSGDILPPPDFSRMNPDQIQAEMMKRHTAPSFGFVKLRPGSSRSREDVPVIAMKWSNVIRTGSLEARFMAVDRHTIMFTMEKGQELKELKEFVLSQPEAYEMKIGEQLFRRPGDPPLDVVIEKLNKERSVNDMNHVDDEL
;
A
#
# COMPACT_ATOMS: atom_id res chain seq x y z
N MET A 1 -28.43 87.04 55.20
CA MET A 1 -27.05 87.38 55.63
C MET A 1 -26.18 86.17 55.42
N GLU A 2 -25.21 86.34 54.53
CA GLU A 2 -24.25 85.35 54.03
C GLU A 2 -23.22 84.93 55.09
N SER A 3 -22.72 83.70 55.02
CA SER A 3 -21.31 83.40 55.34
C SER A 3 -20.86 82.04 54.78
N SER A 4 -20.13 82.17 53.66
CA SER A 4 -18.91 81.46 53.27
C SER A 4 -18.81 79.93 53.42
N LYS A 5 -18.97 79.23 52.30
CA LYS A 5 -18.26 77.96 52.06
C LYS A 5 -16.85 78.29 51.57
N SER A 6 -15.85 77.96 52.37
CA SER A 6 -14.44 78.03 51.98
C SER A 6 -14.15 76.89 51.01
N TYR A 7 -13.66 77.23 49.81
CA TYR A 7 -13.25 76.25 48.80
C TYR A 7 -11.92 75.63 49.25
N SER A 8 -11.95 74.38 49.71
CA SER A 8 -10.74 73.56 49.80
C SER A 8 -10.44 73.04 48.39
N ALA A 9 -9.47 73.65 47.72
CA ALA A 9 -8.98 73.22 46.42
C ALA A 9 -8.42 71.79 46.51
N SER A 10 -9.21 70.81 46.10
CA SER A 10 -8.73 69.44 45.86
C SER A 10 -7.79 69.48 44.66
N SER A 11 -6.48 69.51 44.94
CA SER A 11 -5.42 69.55 43.92
C SER A 11 -5.52 68.33 42.99
N PRO A 12 -5.86 68.52 41.68
CA PRO A 12 -5.94 67.42 40.72
C PRO A 12 -4.58 66.74 40.49
N CYS A 13 -3.48 67.39 40.87
CA CYS A 13 -2.12 66.84 40.79
C CYS A 13 -1.91 65.56 41.61
N LEU A 14 -2.55 65.43 42.79
CA LEU A 14 -2.41 64.21 43.60
C LEU A 14 -3.12 63.01 42.93
N PHE A 15 -4.25 63.25 42.27
CA PHE A 15 -4.96 62.22 41.52
C PHE A 15 -4.18 61.77 40.28
N PHE A 16 -3.59 62.71 39.53
CA PHE A 16 -2.73 62.39 38.39
C PHE A 16 -1.45 61.65 38.80
N LEU A 17 -0.83 62.01 39.94
CA LEU A 17 0.33 61.28 40.46
C LEU A 17 -0.03 59.85 40.89
N LEU A 18 -1.20 59.64 41.50
CA LEU A 18 -1.68 58.31 41.89
C LEU A 18 -1.96 57.43 40.66
N ILE A 19 -2.61 57.98 39.64
CA ILE A 19 -2.87 57.27 38.38
C ILE A 19 -1.56 56.97 37.64
N PHE A 20 -0.62 57.93 37.59
CA PHE A 20 0.69 57.71 36.96
C PHE A 20 1.50 56.64 37.69
N SER A 21 1.49 56.63 39.02
CA SER A 21 2.12 55.57 39.82
C SER A 21 1.52 54.19 39.56
N LEU A 22 0.20 54.10 39.37
CA LEU A 22 -0.48 52.83 39.06
C LEU A 22 -0.08 52.31 37.66
N VAL A 23 0.03 53.20 36.67
CA VAL A 23 0.45 52.84 35.31
C VAL A 23 1.90 52.36 35.26
N VAL A 24 2.81 52.96 36.04
CA VAL A 24 4.22 52.53 36.11
C VAL A 24 4.37 51.14 36.74
N VAL A 25 3.60 50.83 37.78
CA VAL A 25 3.62 49.49 38.42
C VAL A 25 3.09 48.41 37.47
N VAL A 26 2.04 48.71 36.68
CA VAL A 26 1.49 47.76 35.70
C VAL A 26 2.43 47.56 34.51
N ALA A 27 3.10 48.61 34.04
CA ALA A 27 4.08 48.50 32.95
C ALA A 27 5.35 47.72 33.34
N ALA A 28 5.74 47.74 34.61
CA ALA A 28 6.87 46.97 35.13
C ALA A 28 6.57 45.47 35.30
N ALA A 29 5.31 45.05 35.28
CA ALA A 29 4.90 43.65 35.45
C ALA A 29 4.90 42.83 34.13
N GLY A 30 5.21 43.45 32.99
CA GLY A 30 5.11 42.83 31.67
C GLY A 30 6.46 42.42 31.07
N LYS A 31 7.23 41.54 31.72
CA LYS A 31 8.37 40.86 31.03
C LYS A 31 8.92 39.61 31.73
N SER A 32 8.06 38.65 32.05
CA SER A 32 8.53 37.26 32.15
C SER A 32 8.56 36.66 30.74
N ARG A 33 9.71 36.74 30.07
CA ARG A 33 9.96 35.87 28.90
C ARG A 33 10.15 34.47 29.48
N VAL A 34 9.19 33.58 29.27
CA VAL A 34 9.36 32.16 29.54
C VAL A 34 10.48 31.68 28.61
N SER A 35 11.68 31.52 29.15
CA SER A 35 12.79 30.90 28.44
C SER A 35 12.60 29.40 28.61
N ILE A 36 12.13 28.74 27.56
CA ILE A 36 12.11 27.28 27.52
C ILE A 36 13.59 26.84 27.48
N PRO A 37 14.09 26.09 28.47
CA PRO A 37 15.43 25.52 28.39
C PRO A 37 15.50 24.59 27.17
N ASP A 38 16.62 24.62 26.45
CA ASP A 38 16.86 23.76 25.27
C ASP A 38 16.97 22.27 25.65
N ASP A 39 17.11 22.00 26.95
CA ASP A 39 17.08 20.68 27.54
C ASP A 39 15.63 20.33 27.92
N LEU A 40 14.93 19.68 26.98
CA LEU A 40 13.57 19.14 27.13
C LEU A 40 13.59 17.68 27.64
N SER A 41 14.69 17.22 28.26
CA SER A 41 14.80 15.85 28.77
C SER A 41 13.90 15.56 29.98
N ASP A 42 13.31 16.61 30.59
CA ASP A 42 12.35 16.52 31.68
C ASP A 42 10.88 16.43 31.21
N VAL A 43 10.61 16.63 29.92
CA VAL A 43 9.28 16.48 29.32
C VAL A 43 9.00 14.98 29.11
N VAL A 44 8.22 14.40 30.01
CA VAL A 44 7.66 13.06 29.84
C VAL A 44 6.36 13.19 29.05
N ASP A 45 6.38 12.78 27.79
CA ASP A 45 5.22 12.78 26.90
C ASP A 45 4.29 11.61 27.29
N ASP A 46 3.27 11.89 28.11
CA ASP A 46 2.30 10.91 28.61
C ASP A 46 1.05 10.78 27.72
N GLU A 47 1.00 11.50 26.60
CA GLU A 47 -0.12 11.57 25.66
C GLU A 47 -0.01 10.60 24.45
N GLU A 48 1.06 9.80 24.35
CA GLU A 48 1.11 8.72 23.36
C GLU A 48 0.29 7.51 23.83
N ASP A 49 -0.84 7.29 23.17
CA ASP A 49 -1.73 6.15 23.36
C ASP A 49 -0.95 4.82 23.42
N GLU A 50 -1.43 3.87 24.22
CA GLU A 50 -0.95 2.49 24.21
C GLU A 50 -0.98 1.85 22.81
N GLU A 51 -1.80 2.40 21.90
CA GLU A 51 -1.88 2.00 20.50
C GLU A 51 -0.75 2.59 19.65
N TRP A 52 -0.33 3.83 19.93
CA TRP A 52 0.82 4.49 19.30
C TRP A 52 2.15 3.86 19.75
N LYS A 53 2.29 3.50 21.03
CA LYS A 53 3.47 2.78 21.54
C LYS A 53 3.64 1.37 20.94
N LYS A 54 2.55 0.77 20.47
CA LYS A 54 2.54 -0.53 19.77
C LYS A 54 2.81 -0.38 18.27
N TRP A 55 2.65 0.81 17.72
CA TRP A 55 2.95 1.11 16.34
C TRP A 55 4.48 1.13 16.16
N GLY A 56 5.00 0.20 15.36
CA GLY A 56 6.46 0.00 15.19
C GLY A 56 7.04 -1.17 16.00
N GLN A 57 6.31 -1.71 16.99
CA GLN A 57 6.66 -3.01 17.57
C GLN A 57 6.36 -4.08 16.54
N MET A 58 7.42 -4.67 15.98
CA MET A 58 7.29 -5.86 15.14
C MET A 58 6.51 -6.88 15.96
N ARG A 59 5.26 -7.19 15.57
CA ARG A 59 4.51 -8.27 16.22
C ARG A 59 5.31 -9.53 15.97
N THR A 60 6.15 -9.91 16.90
CA THR A 60 6.79 -11.21 16.89
C THR A 60 5.65 -12.20 17.06
N ARG A 61 5.10 -12.71 15.95
CA ARG A 61 4.45 -14.01 15.96
C ARG A 61 5.54 -15.03 16.21
N SER A 62 6.04 -15.06 17.43
CA SER A 62 6.96 -16.09 17.93
C SER A 62 6.26 -17.46 18.01
N GLY A 63 4.95 -17.53 17.76
CA GLY A 63 4.15 -18.76 17.80
C GLY A 63 4.12 -19.60 16.52
N ASP A 64 4.46 -19.06 15.34
CA ASP A 64 4.23 -19.76 14.06
C ASP A 64 5.51 -20.32 13.41
N ILE A 65 6.67 -20.23 14.07
CA ILE A 65 7.92 -20.81 13.54
C ILE A 65 7.96 -22.29 13.91
N LEU A 66 7.24 -23.10 13.13
CA LEU A 66 7.39 -24.55 13.18
C LEU A 66 8.88 -24.91 12.98
N PRO A 67 9.41 -25.92 13.69
CA PRO A 67 10.78 -26.38 13.49
C PRO A 67 11.00 -26.71 12.00
N PRO A 68 12.19 -26.45 11.43
CA PRO A 68 12.45 -26.65 10.02
C PRO A 68 12.08 -28.09 9.62
N PRO A 69 11.41 -28.29 8.47
CA PRO A 69 11.08 -29.64 8.01
C PRO A 69 12.35 -30.46 7.83
N ASP A 70 12.29 -31.75 8.15
CA ASP A 70 13.39 -32.67 7.83
C ASP A 70 13.36 -32.99 6.33
N PHE A 71 14.23 -32.32 5.57
CA PHE A 71 14.37 -32.52 4.13
C PHE A 71 15.18 -33.76 3.75
N SER A 72 15.82 -34.45 4.70
CA SER A 72 16.75 -35.56 4.41
C SER A 72 16.07 -36.77 3.76
N ARG A 73 14.75 -36.88 3.89
CA ARG A 73 13.92 -38.01 3.38
C ARG A 73 12.97 -37.60 2.25
N MET A 74 13.01 -36.35 1.78
CA MET A 74 12.06 -35.81 0.79
C MET A 74 12.68 -35.70 -0.61
N ASN A 75 11.86 -35.88 -1.65
CA ASN A 75 12.22 -35.57 -3.04
C ASN A 75 12.20 -34.05 -3.26
N PRO A 76 13.08 -33.44 -4.09
CA PRO A 76 13.03 -32.02 -4.48
C PRO A 76 11.63 -31.40 -4.68
N ASP A 77 10.69 -32.08 -5.32
CA ASP A 77 9.32 -31.56 -5.52
C ASP A 77 8.55 -31.40 -4.20
N GLN A 78 8.74 -32.35 -3.27
CA GLN A 78 8.13 -32.31 -1.95
C GLN A 78 8.78 -31.23 -1.08
N ILE A 79 10.10 -31.07 -1.19
CA ILE A 79 10.85 -29.99 -0.53
C ILE A 79 10.30 -28.63 -0.94
N GLN A 80 10.07 -28.41 -2.24
CA GLN A 80 9.49 -27.17 -2.74
C GLN A 80 8.07 -26.94 -2.22
N ALA A 81 7.23 -27.96 -2.26
CA ALA A 81 5.86 -27.87 -1.73
C ALA A 81 5.84 -27.53 -0.23
N GLU A 82 6.76 -28.10 0.55
CA GLU A 82 6.86 -27.85 1.99
C GLU A 82 7.38 -26.44 2.28
N MET A 83 8.36 -25.96 1.50
CA MET A 83 8.83 -24.57 1.58
C MET A 83 7.73 -23.58 1.21
N MET A 84 6.90 -23.87 0.20
CA MET A 84 5.76 -23.02 -0.19
C MET A 84 4.71 -22.91 0.91
N LYS A 85 4.39 -23.99 1.63
CA LYS A 85 3.41 -23.95 2.74
C LYS A 85 3.81 -22.98 3.85
N ARG A 86 5.12 -22.84 4.08
CA ARG A 86 5.67 -21.95 5.11
C ARG A 86 6.06 -20.59 4.57
N HIS A 87 5.89 -20.36 3.27
CA HIS A 87 6.26 -19.10 2.63
C HIS A 87 5.22 -18.02 2.93
N THR A 88 5.48 -17.25 3.98
CA THR A 88 4.65 -16.10 4.38
C THR A 88 5.21 -14.78 3.83
N ALA A 89 6.17 -14.82 2.91
CA ALA A 89 6.71 -13.59 2.33
C ALA A 89 5.76 -13.03 1.25
N PRO A 90 5.81 -11.71 1.01
CA PRO A 90 5.13 -11.10 -0.12
C PRO A 90 5.55 -11.79 -1.42
N SER A 91 4.57 -12.13 -2.23
CA SER A 91 4.76 -12.82 -3.51
C SER A 91 4.21 -11.96 -4.64
N PHE A 92 4.89 -11.97 -5.78
CA PHE A 92 4.40 -11.34 -6.99
C PHE A 92 4.64 -12.25 -8.19
N GLY A 93 3.90 -12.00 -9.26
CA GLY A 93 4.04 -12.76 -10.47
C GLY A 93 3.31 -12.12 -11.64
N PHE A 94 3.38 -12.78 -12.78
CA PHE A 94 2.84 -12.29 -14.03
C PHE A 94 1.90 -13.32 -14.64
N VAL A 95 0.80 -12.84 -15.19
CA VAL A 95 -0.15 -13.64 -15.95
C VAL A 95 -0.10 -13.16 -17.40
N LYS A 96 0.28 -14.06 -18.29
CA LYS A 96 0.17 -13.89 -19.73
C LYS A 96 -1.25 -14.25 -20.15
N LEU A 97 -1.89 -13.32 -20.84
CA LEU A 97 -3.22 -13.49 -21.38
C LEU A 97 -3.20 -14.30 -22.68
N ARG A 98 -4.30 -14.99 -22.98
CA ARG A 98 -4.45 -15.84 -24.17
C ARG A 98 -4.13 -15.06 -25.46
N PRO A 99 -3.14 -15.48 -26.26
CA PRO A 99 -2.85 -14.79 -27.52
C PRO A 99 -3.96 -15.07 -28.54
N GLY A 100 -4.15 -14.16 -29.50
CA GLY A 100 -5.13 -14.29 -30.59
C GLY A 100 -6.53 -13.69 -30.36
N SER A 101 -6.90 -13.33 -29.13
CA SER A 101 -8.11 -12.53 -28.92
C SER A 101 -7.83 -11.06 -29.20
N SER A 102 -8.68 -10.40 -30.00
CA SER A 102 -8.62 -8.96 -30.20
C SER A 102 -8.85 -8.26 -28.85
N ARG A 103 -7.81 -7.61 -28.31
CA ARG A 103 -7.87 -6.83 -27.08
C ARG A 103 -7.31 -5.43 -27.33
N SER A 104 -8.03 -4.44 -26.82
CA SER A 104 -7.56 -3.07 -26.69
C SER A 104 -6.61 -2.93 -25.50
N ARG A 105 -5.94 -1.77 -25.38
CA ARG A 105 -5.08 -1.51 -24.21
C ARG A 105 -5.93 -1.28 -22.95
N GLU A 106 -7.17 -0.87 -23.15
CA GLU A 106 -8.15 -0.50 -22.15
C GLU A 106 -8.83 -1.74 -21.54
N ASP A 107 -8.81 -2.87 -22.24
CA ASP A 107 -9.44 -4.12 -21.77
C ASP A 107 -8.67 -4.77 -20.61
N VAL A 108 -7.34 -4.74 -20.64
CA VAL A 108 -6.50 -5.42 -19.64
C VAL A 108 -6.68 -4.82 -18.23
N PRO A 109 -6.70 -3.49 -18.04
CA PRO A 109 -7.08 -2.89 -16.76
C PRO A 109 -8.45 -3.35 -16.25
N VAL A 110 -9.44 -3.50 -17.15
CA VAL A 110 -10.79 -3.96 -16.78
C VAL A 110 -10.74 -5.41 -16.30
N ILE A 111 -10.00 -6.29 -16.99
CA ILE A 111 -9.79 -7.68 -16.57
C ILE A 111 -9.09 -7.73 -15.21
N ALA A 112 -8.00 -6.96 -15.02
CA ALA A 112 -7.28 -6.90 -13.77
C ALA A 112 -8.16 -6.41 -12.61
N MET A 113 -8.99 -5.39 -12.85
CA MET A 113 -9.95 -4.89 -11.85
C MET A 113 -11.01 -5.93 -11.51
N LYS A 114 -11.56 -6.62 -12.52
CA LYS A 114 -12.51 -7.72 -12.33
C LYS A 114 -11.90 -8.83 -11.48
N TRP A 115 -10.70 -9.29 -11.82
CA TRP A 115 -10.01 -10.33 -11.05
C TRP A 115 -9.70 -9.89 -9.62
N SER A 116 -9.27 -8.64 -9.42
CA SER A 116 -9.05 -8.08 -8.07
C SER A 116 -10.33 -8.05 -7.25
N ASN A 117 -11.48 -7.74 -7.86
CA ASN A 117 -12.76 -7.78 -7.15
C ASN A 117 -13.18 -9.20 -6.80
N VAL A 118 -13.05 -10.15 -7.73
CA VAL A 118 -13.42 -11.56 -7.48
C VAL A 118 -12.53 -12.18 -6.41
N ILE A 119 -11.21 -11.97 -6.49
CA ILE A 119 -10.29 -12.58 -5.51
C ILE A 119 -10.53 -12.00 -4.11
N ARG A 120 -10.84 -10.71 -4.01
CA ARG A 120 -11.20 -10.04 -2.75
C ARG A 120 -12.47 -10.61 -2.14
N THR A 121 -13.46 -10.99 -2.96
CA THR A 121 -14.65 -11.71 -2.44
C THR A 121 -14.34 -13.12 -1.95
N GLY A 122 -13.26 -13.74 -2.46
CA GLY A 122 -12.74 -15.02 -1.99
C GLY A 122 -11.87 -14.93 -0.73
N SER A 123 -11.82 -13.77 -0.05
CA SER A 123 -10.95 -13.52 1.11
C SER A 123 -9.45 -13.67 0.84
N LEU A 124 -9.04 -13.61 -0.42
CA LEU A 124 -7.65 -13.66 -0.84
C LEU A 124 -7.10 -12.25 -1.03
N GLU A 125 -5.97 -11.94 -0.40
CA GLU A 125 -5.34 -10.62 -0.41
C GLU A 125 -4.35 -10.47 -1.59
N ALA A 126 -4.87 -10.61 -2.81
CA ALA A 126 -4.12 -10.39 -4.05
C ALA A 126 -4.63 -9.17 -4.83
N ARG A 127 -3.72 -8.40 -5.41
CA ARG A 127 -4.01 -7.24 -6.27
C ARG A 127 -3.48 -7.49 -7.67
N PHE A 128 -4.33 -7.31 -8.68
CA PHE A 128 -3.95 -7.40 -10.09
C PHE A 128 -3.80 -6.01 -10.71
N MET A 129 -2.77 -5.85 -11.54
CA MET A 129 -2.42 -4.60 -12.22
C MET A 129 -2.08 -4.90 -13.68
N ALA A 130 -2.62 -4.09 -14.61
CA ALA A 130 -2.26 -4.20 -16.01
C ALA A 130 -0.83 -3.68 -16.23
N VAL A 131 0.00 -4.46 -16.91
CA VAL A 131 1.37 -4.06 -17.30
C VAL A 131 1.42 -3.74 -18.78
N ASP A 132 0.82 -4.59 -19.61
CA ASP A 132 0.79 -4.45 -21.07
C ASP A 132 -0.49 -5.11 -21.64
N ARG A 133 -0.72 -5.01 -22.96
CA ARG A 133 -1.88 -5.56 -23.69
C ARG A 133 -2.12 -7.06 -23.50
N HIS A 134 -1.10 -7.81 -23.10
CA HIS A 134 -1.18 -9.26 -22.87
C HIS A 134 -0.63 -9.70 -21.52
N THR A 135 -0.32 -8.77 -20.61
CA THR A 135 0.32 -9.12 -19.34
C THR A 135 -0.34 -8.38 -18.18
N ILE A 136 -0.77 -9.15 -17.17
CA ILE A 136 -1.23 -8.66 -15.87
C ILE A 136 -0.20 -9.06 -14.83
N MET A 137 0.21 -8.15 -13.97
CA MET A 137 1.01 -8.47 -12.78
C MET A 137 0.07 -8.65 -11.59
N PHE A 138 0.41 -9.57 -10.69
CA PHE A 138 -0.25 -9.65 -9.39
C PHE A 138 0.77 -9.49 -8.27
N THR A 139 0.30 -8.96 -7.15
CA THR A 139 1.03 -8.88 -5.88
C THR A 139 0.15 -9.43 -4.78
N MET A 140 0.74 -10.18 -3.85
CA MET A 140 0.06 -10.82 -2.73
C MET A 140 0.91 -10.67 -1.47
N GLU A 141 0.28 -10.28 -0.36
CA GLU A 141 1.00 -10.06 0.90
C GLU A 141 1.37 -11.40 1.58
N LYS A 142 0.45 -12.38 1.52
CA LYS A 142 0.61 -13.70 2.13
C LYS A 142 0.85 -14.78 1.08
N GLY A 143 2.11 -15.17 0.87
CA GLY A 143 2.50 -16.24 -0.07
C GLY A 143 1.81 -17.61 0.12
N GLN A 144 1.23 -17.89 1.29
CA GLN A 144 0.59 -19.17 1.61
C GLN A 144 -0.63 -19.50 0.73
N GLU A 145 -1.31 -18.46 0.23
CA GLU A 145 -2.53 -18.58 -0.56
C GLU A 145 -2.26 -18.72 -2.08
N LEU A 146 -0.99 -18.87 -2.47
CA LEU A 146 -0.56 -18.93 -3.87
C LEU A 146 -1.19 -20.08 -4.64
N LYS A 147 -1.49 -21.20 -3.96
CA LYS A 147 -2.15 -22.36 -4.57
C LYS A 147 -3.57 -22.00 -5.03
N GLU A 148 -4.34 -21.33 -4.19
CA GLU A 148 -5.71 -20.92 -4.50
C GLU A 148 -5.72 -19.83 -5.57
N LEU A 149 -4.79 -18.88 -5.48
CA LEU A 149 -4.59 -17.87 -6.51
C LEU A 149 -4.28 -18.50 -7.87
N LYS A 150 -3.40 -19.51 -7.91
CA LYS A 150 -3.07 -20.25 -9.14
C LYS A 150 -4.29 -20.94 -9.74
N GLU A 151 -5.07 -21.63 -8.92
CA GLU A 151 -6.31 -22.30 -9.36
C GLU A 151 -7.32 -21.28 -9.91
N PHE A 152 -7.49 -20.15 -9.22
CA PHE A 152 -8.32 -19.06 -9.70
C PHE A 152 -7.84 -18.52 -11.05
N VAL A 153 -6.57 -18.10 -11.16
CA VAL A 153 -6.04 -17.50 -12.40
C VAL A 153 -6.18 -18.49 -13.56
N LEU A 154 -5.79 -19.75 -13.37
CA LEU A 154 -5.89 -20.76 -14.42
C LEU A 154 -7.34 -21.14 -14.76
N SER A 155 -8.32 -20.85 -13.90
CA SER A 155 -9.75 -21.00 -14.25
C SER A 155 -10.24 -19.92 -15.22
N GLN A 156 -9.65 -18.72 -15.21
CA GLN A 156 -10.11 -17.58 -16.01
C GLN A 156 -9.78 -17.77 -17.50
N PRO A 157 -10.77 -17.72 -18.43
CA PRO A 157 -10.58 -18.02 -19.85
C PRO A 157 -9.55 -17.10 -20.53
N GLU A 158 -9.37 -15.89 -20.00
CA GLU A 158 -8.42 -14.91 -20.49
C GLU A 158 -6.97 -15.27 -20.13
N ALA A 159 -6.74 -16.09 -19.10
CA ALA A 159 -5.41 -16.52 -18.68
C ALA A 159 -4.87 -17.65 -19.56
N TYR A 160 -3.57 -17.60 -19.84
CA TYR A 160 -2.85 -18.64 -20.57
C TYR A 160 -1.70 -19.23 -19.76
N GLU A 161 -0.81 -18.37 -19.28
CA GLU A 161 0.35 -18.78 -18.49
C GLU A 161 0.52 -17.86 -17.27
N MET A 162 0.78 -18.45 -16.12
CA MET A 162 1.08 -17.74 -14.88
C MET A 162 2.52 -18.02 -14.46
N LYS A 163 3.31 -16.97 -14.28
CA LYS A 163 4.71 -17.02 -13.86
C LYS A 163 4.85 -16.50 -12.43
N ILE A 164 5.56 -17.26 -11.59
CA ILE A 164 5.85 -16.91 -10.20
C ILE A 164 7.32 -17.22 -9.94
N GLY A 165 8.17 -16.18 -9.81
CA GLY A 165 9.62 -16.36 -9.87
C GLY A 165 10.02 -17.06 -11.17
N GLU A 166 10.69 -18.21 -11.08
CA GLU A 166 11.08 -19.05 -12.22
C GLU A 166 10.04 -20.11 -12.61
N GLN A 167 8.98 -20.27 -11.83
CA GLN A 167 7.97 -21.30 -12.08
C GLN A 167 6.92 -20.81 -13.07
N LEU A 168 6.61 -21.65 -14.06
CA LEU A 168 5.60 -21.42 -15.08
C LEU A 168 4.45 -22.41 -14.91
N PHE A 169 3.24 -21.89 -14.80
CA PHE A 169 2.01 -22.66 -14.65
C PHE A 169 1.10 -22.43 -15.84
N ARG A 170 0.61 -23.53 -16.42
CA ARG A 170 -0.30 -23.54 -17.57
C ARG A 170 -1.45 -24.50 -17.31
N ARG A 171 -2.53 -24.37 -18.09
CA ARG A 171 -3.63 -25.34 -18.07
C ARG A 171 -3.13 -26.67 -18.65
N PRO A 172 -3.63 -27.81 -18.17
CA PRO A 172 -3.32 -29.11 -18.76
C PRO A 172 -3.63 -29.12 -20.26
N GLY A 173 -2.63 -29.45 -21.08
CA GLY A 173 -2.77 -29.53 -22.54
C GLY A 173 -2.43 -28.25 -23.32
N ASP A 174 -2.27 -27.09 -22.66
CA ASP A 174 -1.85 -25.88 -23.36
C ASP A 174 -0.34 -25.95 -23.73
N PRO A 175 0.05 -25.76 -25.01
CA PRO A 175 1.45 -25.76 -25.43
C PRO A 175 2.25 -24.59 -24.81
N PRO A 176 3.57 -24.52 -24.99
CA PRO A 176 4.35 -23.36 -24.58
C PRO A 176 3.89 -22.09 -25.32
N LEU A 177 3.88 -20.95 -24.63
CA LEU A 177 3.39 -19.69 -25.19
C LEU A 177 4.12 -19.30 -26.48
N ASP A 178 5.44 -19.51 -26.54
CA ASP A 178 6.27 -19.18 -27.69
C ASP A 178 5.79 -19.91 -28.96
N VAL A 179 5.47 -21.20 -28.83
CA VAL A 179 4.95 -22.02 -29.94
C VAL A 179 3.59 -21.50 -30.43
N VAL A 180 2.75 -20.98 -29.54
CA VAL A 180 1.45 -20.41 -29.92
C VAL A 180 1.62 -19.06 -30.62
N ILE A 181 2.52 -18.21 -30.12
CA ILE A 181 2.82 -16.92 -30.74
C ILE A 181 3.38 -17.12 -32.14
N GLU A 182 4.32 -18.06 -32.33
CA GLU A 182 4.86 -18.41 -33.64
C GLU A 182 3.77 -18.87 -34.62
N LYS A 183 2.87 -19.75 -34.18
CA LYS A 183 1.74 -20.23 -34.99
C LYS A 183 0.82 -19.09 -35.42
N LEU A 184 0.45 -18.21 -34.49
CA LEU A 184 -0.43 -17.07 -34.78
C LEU A 184 0.24 -16.05 -35.73
N ASN A 185 1.54 -15.83 -35.58
CA ASN A 185 2.29 -14.95 -36.49
C ASN A 185 2.35 -15.54 -37.91
N LYS A 186 2.54 -16.86 -38.02
CA LYS A 186 2.45 -17.58 -39.30
C LYS A 186 1.03 -17.49 -39.89
N GLU A 187 0.03 -17.75 -39.06
CA GLU A 187 -1.40 -17.43 -39.18
C GLU A 187 -1.65 -16.16 -40.00
N ARG A 188 -1.19 -15.07 -39.39
CA ARG A 188 -1.34 -13.72 -39.89
C ARG A 188 -0.60 -13.47 -41.21
N SER A 189 0.64 -13.93 -41.32
CA SER A 189 1.44 -13.73 -42.54
C SER A 189 0.83 -14.40 -43.78
N VAL A 190 0.17 -15.55 -43.61
CA VAL A 190 -0.51 -16.26 -44.71
C VAL A 190 -1.79 -15.52 -45.11
N ASN A 191 -2.57 -15.06 -44.14
CA ASN A 191 -3.78 -14.29 -44.43
C ASN A 191 -3.47 -12.96 -45.13
N ASP A 192 -2.41 -12.26 -44.72
CA ASP A 192 -1.98 -11.03 -45.37
C ASP A 192 -1.55 -11.28 -46.83
N MET A 193 -0.92 -12.42 -47.13
CA MET A 193 -0.58 -12.80 -48.52
C MET A 193 -1.82 -13.10 -49.36
N ASN A 194 -2.76 -13.90 -48.84
CA ASN A 194 -3.99 -14.24 -49.58
C ASN A 194 -4.87 -13.00 -49.86
N HIS A 195 -4.90 -12.02 -48.95
CA HIS A 195 -5.69 -10.81 -49.15
C HIS A 195 -5.17 -9.93 -50.31
N VAL A 196 -3.86 -9.97 -50.59
CA VAL A 196 -3.26 -9.23 -51.72
C VAL A 196 -3.59 -9.88 -53.06
N ASP A 197 -3.72 -11.20 -53.10
CA ASP A 197 -4.04 -11.94 -54.33
C ASP A 197 -5.52 -11.82 -54.74
N ASP A 198 -6.43 -11.52 -53.80
CA ASP A 198 -7.87 -11.35 -54.07
C ASP A 198 -8.26 -9.91 -54.52
N GLU A 199 -7.36 -8.92 -54.41
CA GLU A 199 -7.59 -7.52 -54.87
C GLU A 199 -6.99 -7.21 -56.25
N LEU A 200 -6.38 -8.19 -56.94
CA LEU A 200 -5.81 -8.08 -58.29
C LEU A 200 -6.70 -8.74 -59.35
#